data_AF-A0A2P4EWV0-F1
#
_entry.id   AF-A0A2P4EWV0-F1
#
_cell.length_a   1.000
_cell.length_b   1.000
_cell.length_c   1.000
_cell.angle_alpha   90.00
_cell.angle_beta   90.00
_cell.angle_gamma   90.00
#
_symmetry.space_group_name_H-M   'P 1'
#
loop_
_entity.id
_entity.type
_entity.pdbx_description
1 polymer ?
#
loop_
_entity_poly.entity_id
_entity_poly.type
_entity_poly.pdbx_seq_one_letter_code
_entity_poly.pdbx_strand_id
1 'polypeptide(L)'
;MTQDSFSDDDLDLFRQAVKGARPIKHQQADVGKARRDRANIAASRQRATVKQNEVVVDGLSDQFVIDVDPEQELAWAANGVQESQLRKLKQAHIPFDGSIDLHGLTIERAREQLWAFLAEAVKHEIRCVRVTHGKARRLDGRKPMMKSHVNTWLRQHDSVLAFTSCIPRHGGTGSVYVLLRRTMLEGRDD
;
A
#
# COMPACT_ATOMS: atom_id res chain seq x y z
N MET A 1 57.17 -45.47 32.76
CA MET A 1 57.35 -44.33 31.83
C MET A 1 58.37 -44.75 30.80
N THR A 2 57.91 -45.33 29.69
CA THR A 2 58.76 -45.70 28.55
C THR A 2 58.81 -44.48 27.63
N GLN A 3 59.97 -43.82 27.58
CA GLN A 3 60.27 -42.83 26.56
C GLN A 3 60.57 -43.62 25.28
N ASP A 4 59.62 -43.64 24.33
CA ASP A 4 59.92 -44.10 22.97
C ASP A 4 60.90 -43.09 22.35
N SER A 5 62.19 -43.43 22.41
CA SER A 5 63.24 -42.72 21.69
C SER A 5 63.12 -43.10 20.22
N PHE A 6 62.32 -42.35 19.46
CA PHE A 6 62.29 -42.47 18.02
C PHE A 6 63.71 -42.21 17.49
N SER A 7 64.27 -43.19 16.79
CA SER A 7 65.57 -43.04 16.16
C SER A 7 65.48 -41.97 15.06
N ASP A 8 66.57 -41.25 14.80
CA ASP A 8 66.59 -40.23 13.72
C ASP A 8 66.27 -40.88 12.34
N ASP A 9 66.63 -42.17 12.19
CA ASP A 9 66.30 -43.00 11.03
C ASP A 9 64.80 -43.24 10.84
N ASP A 10 64.04 -43.49 11.92
CA ASP A 10 62.57 -43.66 11.84
C ASP A 10 61.87 -42.36 11.42
N LEU A 11 62.39 -41.23 11.90
CA LEU A 11 61.85 -39.92 11.58
C LEU A 11 62.11 -39.56 10.12
N ASP A 12 63.28 -39.92 9.59
CA ASP A 12 63.63 -39.73 8.19
C ASP A 12 62.87 -40.67 7.26
N LEU A 13 62.64 -41.92 7.66
CA LEU A 13 61.77 -42.85 6.94
C LEU A 13 60.33 -42.31 6.85
N PHE A 14 59.81 -41.78 7.96
CA PHE A 14 58.49 -41.15 7.98
C PHE A 14 58.44 -39.92 7.06
N ARG A 15 59.44 -39.03 7.11
CA ARG A 15 59.55 -37.86 6.23
C ARG A 15 59.58 -38.24 4.75
N GLN A 16 60.24 -39.33 4.40
CA GLN A 16 60.21 -39.86 3.03
C GLN A 16 58.82 -40.37 2.65
N ALA A 17 58.16 -41.13 3.52
CA ALA A 17 56.84 -41.69 3.26
C ALA A 17 55.75 -40.62 3.03
N VAL A 18 55.86 -39.46 3.71
CA VAL A 18 54.90 -38.34 3.57
C VAL A 18 55.35 -37.27 2.56
N LYS A 19 56.49 -37.46 1.89
CA LYS A 19 57.04 -36.50 0.91
C LYS A 19 56.11 -36.41 -0.30
N GLY A 20 55.38 -35.29 -0.39
CA GLY A 20 54.39 -35.03 -1.45
C GLY A 20 52.95 -34.89 -0.97
N ALA A 21 52.70 -35.16 0.32
CA ALA A 21 51.39 -34.90 0.93
C ALA A 21 51.10 -33.39 0.97
N ARG A 22 49.93 -32.98 0.49
CA ARG A 22 49.47 -31.59 0.53
C ARG A 22 48.64 -31.37 1.79
N PRO A 23 48.96 -30.36 2.63
CA PRO A 23 48.17 -30.06 3.82
C PRO A 23 46.74 -29.67 3.43
N ILE A 24 45.75 -30.31 4.06
CA ILE A 24 44.34 -29.96 3.88
C ILE A 24 44.08 -28.66 4.64
N LYS A 25 43.65 -27.61 3.92
CA LYS A 25 43.48 -26.25 4.48
C LYS A 25 42.11 -25.98 5.11
N HIS A 26 41.15 -26.89 4.97
CA HIS A 26 39.78 -26.71 5.47
C HIS A 26 39.37 -27.85 6.40
N GLN A 27 38.92 -27.50 7.61
CA GLN A 27 38.43 -28.43 8.64
C GLN A 27 36.90 -28.60 8.65
N GLN A 28 36.19 -28.12 7.63
CA GLN A 28 34.73 -28.25 7.56
C GLN A 28 34.34 -29.09 6.34
N ALA A 29 33.45 -30.06 6.56
CA ALA A 29 32.82 -30.82 5.50
C ALA A 29 31.60 -30.05 4.96
N ASP A 30 31.44 -30.01 3.63
CA ASP A 30 30.23 -29.50 3.01
C ASP A 30 29.09 -30.49 3.21
N VAL A 31 28.12 -30.13 4.06
CA VAL A 31 26.95 -30.96 4.39
C VAL A 31 25.79 -30.78 3.41
N GLY A 32 25.98 -30.00 2.34
CA GLY A 32 24.94 -29.72 1.35
C GLY A 32 23.82 -28.80 1.87
N LYS A 33 22.81 -28.57 1.04
CA LYS A 33 21.70 -27.65 1.38
C LYS A 33 20.80 -28.24 2.46
N ALA A 34 20.55 -27.47 3.52
CA ALA A 34 19.61 -27.82 4.57
C ALA A 34 18.23 -28.19 3.99
N ARG A 35 17.69 -29.34 4.43
CA ARG A 35 16.39 -29.84 3.97
C ARG A 35 15.31 -28.83 4.33
N ARG A 36 14.58 -28.33 3.33
CA ARG A 36 13.47 -27.40 3.52
C ARG A 36 12.40 -28.04 4.41
N ASP A 37 12.13 -27.40 5.54
CA ASP A 37 11.14 -27.85 6.50
C ASP A 37 9.72 -27.61 5.95
N ARG A 38 9.08 -28.69 5.51
CA ARG A 38 7.74 -28.64 4.91
C ARG A 38 6.68 -28.16 5.91
N ALA A 39 6.89 -28.36 7.21
CA ALA A 39 5.97 -27.90 8.25
C ALA A 39 5.95 -26.36 8.33
N ASN A 40 7.12 -25.73 8.26
CA ASN A 40 7.22 -24.26 8.24
C ASN A 40 6.60 -23.63 6.98
N ILE A 41 6.71 -24.31 5.84
CA ILE A 41 6.09 -23.85 4.59
C ILE A 41 4.56 -23.97 4.66
N ALA A 42 4.04 -25.05 5.25
CA ALA A 42 2.59 -25.23 5.44
C ALA A 42 2.02 -24.22 6.44
N ALA A 43 2.70 -23.99 7.56
CA ALA A 43 2.30 -23.00 8.56
C ALA A 43 2.35 -21.56 8.01
N SER A 44 3.36 -21.23 7.20
CA SER A 44 3.44 -19.93 6.51
C SER A 44 2.30 -19.74 5.50
N ARG A 45 1.94 -20.78 4.73
CA ARG A 45 0.79 -20.75 3.81
C ARG A 45 -0.53 -20.59 4.56
N GLN A 46 -0.72 -21.30 5.67
CA GLN A 46 -1.92 -21.18 6.50
C GLN A 46 -2.07 -19.77 7.07
N ARG A 47 -0.98 -19.16 7.56
CA ARG A 47 -0.99 -17.76 8.04
C ARG A 47 -1.30 -16.76 6.93
N ALA A 48 -0.86 -17.02 5.69
CA ALA A 48 -1.17 -16.16 4.55
C ALA A 48 -2.63 -16.29 4.06
N THR A 49 -3.26 -17.46 4.26
CA THR A 49 -4.68 -17.67 3.92
C THR A 49 -5.65 -17.14 4.96
N VAL A 50 -5.23 -17.02 6.22
CA VAL A 50 -5.99 -16.31 7.24
C VAL A 50 -5.77 -14.82 7.00
N LYS A 51 -6.50 -14.25 6.03
CA LYS A 51 -6.79 -12.82 6.05
C LYS A 51 -7.43 -12.56 7.41
N GLN A 52 -6.74 -11.82 8.26
CA GLN A 52 -7.38 -11.15 9.38
C GLN A 52 -8.43 -10.23 8.74
N ASN A 53 -9.67 -10.71 8.66
CA ASN A 53 -10.82 -9.86 8.39
C ASN A 53 -11.00 -8.98 9.62
N GLU A 54 -10.12 -8.01 9.80
CA GLU A 54 -10.51 -6.81 10.53
C GLU A 54 -11.61 -6.19 9.69
N VAL A 55 -12.86 -6.39 10.13
CA VAL A 55 -13.99 -5.67 9.58
C VAL A 55 -13.79 -4.22 10.00
N VAL A 56 -13.04 -3.47 9.19
CA VAL A 56 -12.93 -2.03 9.34
C VAL A 56 -14.29 -1.48 9.00
N VAL A 57 -15.06 -1.13 10.04
CA VAL A 57 -16.33 -0.44 9.89
C VAL A 57 -16.00 0.99 9.46
N ASP A 58 -16.12 1.25 8.17
CA ASP A 58 -15.87 2.56 7.57
C ASP A 58 -17.00 3.59 7.83
N GLY A 59 -18.10 3.19 8.47
CA GLY A 59 -19.21 4.08 8.81
C GLY A 59 -20.00 4.65 7.60
N LEU A 60 -19.71 4.19 6.37
CA LEU A 60 -20.35 4.69 5.16
C LEU A 60 -21.66 3.94 4.88
N SER A 61 -22.72 4.64 4.53
CA SER A 61 -23.99 4.01 4.15
C SER A 61 -24.12 3.94 2.63
N ASP A 62 -24.20 2.72 2.11
CA ASP A 62 -24.58 2.45 0.71
C ASP A 62 -26.10 2.42 0.51
N GLN A 63 -26.89 2.57 1.58
CA GLN A 63 -28.35 2.48 1.52
C GLN A 63 -28.99 3.67 0.79
N PHE A 64 -28.31 4.82 0.75
CA PHE A 64 -28.77 6.05 0.08
C PHE A 64 -27.67 6.65 -0.79
N VAL A 65 -27.63 6.22 -2.06
CA VAL A 65 -26.68 6.76 -3.06
C VAL A 65 -27.34 7.92 -3.80
N ILE A 66 -26.63 9.05 -3.88
CA ILE A 66 -27.09 10.21 -4.65
C ILE A 66 -26.76 9.92 -6.11
N ASP A 67 -27.77 9.66 -6.94
CA ASP A 67 -27.58 9.50 -8.38
C ASP A 67 -27.02 10.80 -8.99
N VAL A 68 -25.87 10.70 -9.65
CA VAL A 68 -25.19 11.81 -10.33
C VAL A 68 -25.07 11.49 -11.81
N ASP A 69 -25.32 12.48 -12.67
CA ASP A 69 -25.16 12.30 -14.12
C ASP A 69 -23.67 12.04 -14.49
N PRO A 70 -23.37 11.21 -15.50
CA PRO A 70 -22.00 10.93 -15.92
C PRO A 70 -21.14 12.17 -16.21
N GLU A 71 -21.73 13.21 -16.79
CA GLU A 71 -21.03 14.42 -17.24
C GLU A 71 -21.14 15.58 -16.24
N GLN A 72 -21.97 15.45 -15.21
CA GLN A 72 -22.11 16.47 -14.17
C GLN A 72 -20.80 16.68 -13.39
N GLU A 73 -20.35 17.92 -13.27
CA GLU A 73 -19.25 18.25 -12.37
C GLU A 73 -19.68 18.05 -10.90
N LEU A 74 -18.81 17.41 -10.13
CA LEU A 74 -18.96 17.29 -8.69
C LEU A 74 -18.34 18.52 -8.03
N ALA A 75 -19.05 19.13 -7.10
CA ALA A 75 -18.52 20.14 -6.20
C ALA A 75 -19.26 20.05 -4.86
N TRP A 76 -18.51 19.94 -3.78
CA TRP A 76 -19.06 19.91 -2.43
C TRP A 76 -18.02 20.44 -1.44
N ALA A 77 -18.51 21.09 -0.39
CA ALA A 77 -17.71 21.55 0.72
C ALA A 77 -18.48 21.38 2.03
N ALA A 78 -17.76 21.00 3.08
CA ALA A 78 -18.27 20.99 4.44
C ALA A 78 -18.48 22.41 4.97
N ASN A 79 -19.31 22.53 6.01
CA ASN A 79 -19.54 23.80 6.69
C ASN A 79 -18.22 24.37 7.24
N GLY A 80 -18.00 25.67 7.02
CA GLY A 80 -16.78 26.36 7.47
C GLY A 80 -15.62 26.37 6.48
N VAL A 81 -15.74 25.70 5.31
CA VAL A 81 -14.77 25.86 4.23
C VAL A 81 -14.99 27.17 3.50
N GLN A 82 -13.94 27.97 3.36
CA GLN A 82 -14.01 29.23 2.61
C GLN A 82 -14.19 28.96 1.10
N GLU A 83 -15.08 29.72 0.46
CA GLU A 83 -15.30 29.65 -0.99
C GLU A 83 -14.02 29.86 -1.81
N SER A 84 -13.11 30.69 -1.29
CA SER A 84 -11.79 30.92 -1.91
C SER A 84 -10.96 29.64 -2.01
N GLN A 85 -11.06 28.73 -1.04
CA GLN A 85 -10.37 27.43 -1.05
C GLN A 85 -11.00 26.50 -2.08
N LEU A 86 -12.33 26.45 -2.15
CA LEU A 86 -13.04 25.64 -3.14
C LEU A 86 -12.71 26.08 -4.56
N ARG A 87 -12.64 27.40 -4.81
CA ARG A 87 -12.22 27.96 -6.09
C ARG A 87 -10.79 27.59 -6.45
N LYS A 88 -9.85 27.66 -5.50
CA LYS A 88 -8.45 27.21 -5.70
C LYS A 88 -8.37 25.72 -6.00
N LEU A 89 -9.17 24.90 -5.33
CA LEU A 89 -9.25 23.46 -5.57
C LEU A 89 -9.78 23.16 -6.98
N LYS A 90 -10.88 23.79 -7.39
CA LYS A 90 -11.46 23.65 -8.74
C LYS A 90 -10.48 24.05 -9.84
N GLN A 91 -9.69 25.09 -9.61
CA GLN A 91 -8.66 25.58 -10.54
C GLN A 91 -7.36 24.77 -10.51
N ALA A 92 -7.27 23.72 -9.66
CA ALA A 92 -6.06 22.93 -9.44
C ALA A 92 -4.84 23.76 -9.00
N HIS A 93 -5.07 24.85 -8.24
CA HIS A 93 -4.01 25.65 -7.63
C HIS A 93 -3.47 25.02 -6.35
N ILE A 94 -4.18 24.04 -5.79
CA ILE A 94 -3.70 23.23 -4.67
C ILE A 94 -3.11 21.95 -5.29
N PRO A 95 -1.79 21.72 -5.17
CA PRO A 95 -1.18 20.48 -5.66
C PRO A 95 -1.76 19.30 -4.89
N PHE A 96 -1.87 18.15 -5.56
CA PHE A 96 -2.22 16.89 -4.91
C PHE A 96 -0.98 16.02 -4.80
N ASP A 97 -0.76 15.43 -3.64
CA ASP A 97 0.43 14.61 -3.35
C ASP A 97 0.08 13.11 -3.19
N GLY A 98 -1.21 12.77 -3.30
CA GLY A 98 -1.69 11.39 -3.34
C GLY A 98 -2.70 11.19 -4.47
N SER A 99 -2.69 10.01 -5.08
CA SER A 99 -3.69 9.64 -6.09
C SER A 99 -4.08 8.17 -5.93
N ILE A 100 -5.37 7.89 -6.05
CA ILE A 100 -5.91 6.54 -6.14
C ILE A 100 -6.76 6.39 -7.39
N ASP A 101 -6.70 5.20 -7.99
CA ASP A 101 -7.52 4.84 -9.13
C ASP A 101 -8.48 3.71 -8.77
N LEU A 102 -9.77 4.00 -8.86
CA LEU A 102 -10.88 3.12 -8.55
C LEU A 102 -11.58 2.59 -9.81
N HIS A 103 -11.10 2.97 -11.01
CA HIS A 103 -11.75 2.53 -12.23
C HIS A 103 -11.71 1.00 -12.35
N GLY A 104 -12.81 0.41 -12.83
CA GLY A 104 -12.88 -1.04 -13.07
C GLY A 104 -13.01 -1.91 -11.82
N LEU A 105 -12.86 -1.35 -10.61
CA LEU A 105 -13.09 -2.07 -9.36
C LEU A 105 -14.60 -2.31 -9.13
N THR A 106 -14.91 -3.33 -8.33
CA THR A 106 -16.26 -3.47 -7.77
C THR A 106 -16.49 -2.37 -6.73
N ILE A 107 -17.76 -2.05 -6.44
CA ILE A 107 -18.11 -1.00 -5.48
C ILE A 107 -17.50 -1.28 -4.11
N GLU A 108 -17.57 -2.52 -3.64
CA GLU A 108 -17.05 -2.95 -2.34
C GLU A 108 -15.52 -2.78 -2.28
N ARG A 109 -14.82 -3.21 -3.34
CA ARG A 109 -13.35 -3.05 -3.42
C ARG A 109 -12.93 -1.60 -3.51
N ALA A 110 -13.66 -0.79 -4.26
CA ALA A 110 -13.39 0.63 -4.36
C ALA A 110 -13.59 1.34 -3.02
N ARG A 111 -14.63 0.96 -2.26
CA ARG A 111 -14.90 1.47 -0.92
C ARG A 111 -13.77 1.13 0.06
N GLU A 112 -13.38 -0.14 0.15
CA GLU A 112 -12.26 -0.59 0.99
C GLU A 112 -10.96 0.19 0.67
N GLN A 113 -10.63 0.32 -0.61
CA GLN A 113 -9.40 0.99 -1.03
C GLN A 113 -9.45 2.51 -0.84
N LEU A 114 -10.59 3.15 -1.11
CA LEU A 114 -10.77 4.58 -0.86
C LEU A 114 -10.61 4.89 0.63
N TRP A 115 -11.22 4.08 1.49
CA TRP A 115 -11.13 4.27 2.94
C TRP A 115 -9.68 4.15 3.44
N ALA A 116 -8.99 3.07 3.07
CA ALA A 116 -7.60 2.86 3.43
C ALA A 116 -6.69 3.99 2.92
N PHE A 117 -6.90 4.43 1.68
CA PHE A 117 -6.15 5.51 1.06
C PHE A 117 -6.35 6.86 1.77
N LEU A 118 -7.58 7.21 2.13
CA LEU A 118 -7.86 8.45 2.85
C LEU A 118 -7.27 8.43 4.26
N ALA A 119 -7.35 7.30 4.96
CA ALA A 119 -6.73 7.12 6.27
C ALA A 119 -5.20 7.27 6.20
N GLU A 120 -4.57 6.67 5.19
CA GLU A 120 -3.13 6.81 4.94
C GLU A 120 -2.77 8.27 4.59
N ALA A 121 -3.52 8.91 3.70
CA ALA A 121 -3.28 10.31 3.32
C ALA A 121 -3.34 11.26 4.52
N VAL A 122 -4.30 11.07 5.43
CA VAL A 122 -4.40 11.83 6.68
C VAL A 122 -3.19 11.56 7.58
N LYS A 123 -2.77 10.31 7.72
CA LYS A 123 -1.59 9.92 8.50
C LYS A 123 -0.29 10.56 7.98
N HIS A 124 -0.18 10.73 6.66
CA HIS A 124 0.94 11.39 5.99
C HIS A 124 0.80 12.92 5.89
N GLU A 125 -0.21 13.50 6.55
CA GLU A 125 -0.49 14.94 6.51
C GLU A 125 -0.70 15.50 5.09
N ILE A 126 -1.13 14.64 4.15
CA ILE A 126 -1.40 15.05 2.77
C ILE A 126 -2.65 15.94 2.75
N ARG A 127 -2.51 17.14 2.19
CA ARG A 127 -3.59 18.13 2.17
C ARG A 127 -4.62 17.88 1.08
N CYS A 128 -4.18 17.43 -0.07
CA CYS A 128 -5.01 17.25 -1.25
C CYS A 128 -4.65 15.95 -1.94
N VAL A 129 -5.66 15.18 -2.29
CA VAL A 129 -5.53 13.93 -3.03
C VAL A 129 -6.42 13.93 -4.25
N ARG A 130 -6.08 13.09 -5.23
CA ARG A 130 -6.90 12.84 -6.41
C ARG A 130 -7.52 11.44 -6.33
N VAL A 131 -8.83 11.37 -6.54
CA VAL A 131 -9.56 10.11 -6.64
C VAL A 131 -10.08 9.95 -8.06
N THR A 132 -9.57 8.98 -8.79
CA THR A 132 -10.05 8.64 -10.13
C THR A 132 -11.07 7.53 -10.03
N HIS A 133 -12.33 7.82 -10.34
CA HIS A 133 -13.42 6.83 -10.31
C HIS A 133 -13.82 6.33 -11.71
N GLY A 134 -13.19 6.89 -12.74
CA GLY A 134 -13.47 6.59 -14.14
C GLY A 134 -14.65 7.38 -14.70
N LYS A 135 -14.74 7.43 -16.02
CA LYS A 135 -15.86 8.06 -16.71
C LYS A 135 -17.06 7.13 -16.66
N ALA A 136 -18.20 7.73 -16.36
CA ALA A 136 -19.44 7.03 -16.09
C ALA A 136 -20.12 6.45 -17.36
N ARG A 137 -19.56 6.57 -18.56
CA ARG A 137 -20.22 6.03 -19.75
C ARG A 137 -19.74 4.59 -20.03
N ARG A 138 -20.48 3.59 -19.52
CA ARG A 138 -20.37 2.20 -20.00
C ARG A 138 -21.23 2.04 -21.26
N LEU A 139 -20.65 1.46 -22.31
CA LEU A 139 -21.35 1.12 -23.55
C LEU A 139 -22.46 0.07 -23.32
N ASP A 140 -22.33 -0.71 -22.26
CA ASP A 140 -23.19 -1.86 -21.93
C ASP A 140 -24.57 -1.49 -21.35
N GLY A 141 -24.95 -0.20 -21.35
CA GLY A 141 -26.24 0.29 -20.82
C GLY A 141 -26.42 0.20 -19.29
N ARG A 142 -25.44 -0.34 -18.56
CA ARG A 142 -25.45 -0.40 -17.08
C ARG A 142 -25.15 0.99 -16.50
N LYS A 143 -25.95 1.41 -15.52
CA LYS A 143 -25.72 2.67 -14.80
C LYS A 143 -24.32 2.66 -14.13
N PRO A 144 -23.52 3.71 -14.36
CA PRO A 144 -22.19 3.86 -13.76
C PRO A 144 -22.26 4.33 -12.31
N MET A 145 -22.48 3.38 -11.40
CA MET A 145 -22.73 3.74 -10.00
C MET A 145 -21.49 4.28 -9.27
N MET A 146 -20.27 4.00 -9.75
CA MET A 146 -19.03 4.36 -9.04
C MET A 146 -18.94 5.86 -8.71
N LYS A 147 -19.31 6.74 -9.65
CA LYS A 147 -19.29 8.19 -9.42
C LYS A 147 -20.27 8.60 -8.32
N SER A 148 -21.49 8.07 -8.38
CA SER A 148 -22.54 8.31 -7.39
C SER A 148 -22.11 7.83 -6.00
N HIS A 149 -21.54 6.63 -5.90
CA HIS A 149 -21.00 6.08 -4.65
C HIS A 149 -19.85 6.93 -4.09
N VAL A 150 -18.84 7.26 -4.91
CA VAL A 150 -17.72 8.10 -4.46
C VAL A 150 -18.19 9.47 -3.98
N ASN A 151 -19.18 10.09 -4.66
CA ASN A 151 -19.79 11.33 -4.19
C ASN A 151 -20.48 11.17 -2.82
N THR A 152 -21.21 10.07 -2.60
CA THR A 152 -21.84 9.79 -1.29
C THR A 152 -20.79 9.53 -0.21
N TRP A 153 -19.80 8.67 -0.47
CA TRP A 153 -18.77 8.30 0.48
C TRP A 153 -17.91 9.48 0.93
N LEU A 154 -17.48 10.33 -0.01
CA LEU A 154 -16.67 11.51 0.31
C LEU A 154 -17.43 12.54 1.16
N ARG A 155 -18.76 12.65 1.04
CA ARG A 155 -19.58 13.53 1.88
C ARG A 155 -19.74 13.02 3.31
N GLN A 156 -19.66 11.70 3.48
CA GLN A 156 -19.82 11.03 4.78
C GLN A 156 -18.49 10.88 5.54
N HIS A 157 -17.35 11.09 4.88
CA HIS A 157 -16.04 10.88 5.47
C HIS A 157 -15.57 12.11 6.29
N ASP A 158 -15.33 11.93 7.60
CA ASP A 158 -15.05 13.02 8.56
C ASP A 158 -13.79 13.86 8.26
N SER A 159 -12.78 13.22 7.66
CA SER A 159 -11.54 13.88 7.26
C SER A 159 -11.67 14.69 5.97
N VAL A 160 -12.75 14.56 5.20
CA VAL A 160 -12.93 15.28 3.94
C VAL A 160 -13.56 16.64 4.21
N LEU A 161 -12.86 17.70 3.81
CA LEU A 161 -13.36 19.08 3.94
C LEU A 161 -14.11 19.54 2.69
N ALA A 162 -13.62 19.19 1.50
CA ALA A 162 -14.24 19.57 0.24
C ALA A 162 -13.75 18.66 -0.89
N PHE A 163 -14.52 18.58 -1.98
CA PHE A 163 -14.05 17.96 -3.21
C PHE A 163 -14.66 18.62 -4.44
N THR A 164 -13.91 18.60 -5.55
CA THR A 164 -14.36 19.12 -6.85
C THR A 164 -13.90 18.21 -7.97
N SER A 165 -14.66 18.12 -9.07
CA SER A 165 -14.19 17.49 -10.30
C SER A 165 -12.87 18.08 -10.75
N CYS A 166 -12.00 17.21 -11.26
CA CYS A 166 -10.71 17.61 -11.78
C CYS A 166 -10.87 18.40 -13.09
N ILE A 167 -9.85 19.17 -13.42
CA ILE A 167 -9.70 19.75 -14.76
C ILE A 167 -9.43 18.65 -15.81
N PRO A 168 -9.65 18.91 -17.11
CA PRO A 168 -9.49 17.91 -18.17
C PRO A 168 -8.12 17.21 -18.17
N ARG A 169 -7.02 17.94 -17.96
CA ARG A 169 -5.65 17.38 -17.91
C ARG A 169 -5.44 16.36 -16.78
N HIS A 170 -6.25 16.40 -15.72
CA HIS A 170 -6.12 15.51 -14.56
C HIS A 170 -7.27 14.48 -14.45
N GLY A 171 -8.11 14.35 -15.48
CA GLY A 171 -9.18 13.34 -15.54
C GLY A 171 -10.59 13.90 -15.73
N GLY A 172 -10.78 15.22 -15.66
CA GLY A 172 -12.08 15.85 -15.87
C GLY A 172 -13.15 15.36 -14.88
N THR A 173 -14.35 15.12 -15.40
CA THR A 173 -15.50 14.57 -14.65
C THR A 173 -15.33 13.12 -14.19
N GLY A 174 -14.29 12.42 -14.64
CA GLY A 174 -13.95 11.06 -14.21
C GLY A 174 -13.02 11.00 -12.99
N SER A 175 -12.66 12.15 -12.43
CA SER A 175 -11.80 12.26 -11.24
C SER A 175 -12.20 13.46 -10.39
N VAL A 176 -11.87 13.40 -9.10
CA VAL A 176 -12.10 14.50 -8.16
C VAL A 176 -10.83 14.82 -7.38
N TYR A 177 -10.61 16.10 -7.11
CA TYR A 177 -9.70 16.52 -6.04
C TYR A 177 -10.44 16.49 -4.73
N VAL A 178 -9.79 16.00 -3.68
CA VAL A 178 -10.33 15.88 -2.33
C VAL A 178 -9.39 16.63 -1.40
N LEU A 179 -9.94 17.64 -0.72
CA LEU A 179 -9.27 18.42 0.31
C LEU A 179 -9.47 17.76 1.67
N LEU A 180 -8.38 17.44 2.35
CA LEU A 180 -8.40 16.75 3.63
C LEU A 180 -8.17 17.71 4.80
N ARG A 181 -8.76 17.36 5.95
CA ARG A 181 -8.54 18.01 7.22
C ARG A 181 -7.07 17.82 7.61
N ARG A 182 -6.47 18.90 8.12
CA ARG A 182 -5.14 18.83 8.71
C ARG A 182 -5.30 18.32 10.13
N THR A 183 -4.84 17.11 10.41
CA THR A 183 -4.55 16.67 11.77
C THR A 183 -3.25 17.35 12.17
N MET A 184 -3.32 18.38 13.00
CA MET A 184 -2.14 18.84 13.72
C MET A 184 -1.82 17.73 14.71
N LEU A 185 -0.86 16.86 14.40
CA LEU A 185 -0.28 16.01 15.43
C LEU A 185 0.40 16.97 16.42
N GLU A 186 -0.02 16.95 17.69
CA GLU A 186 0.53 17.80 18.75
C GLU A 186 2.07 17.74 18.73
N GLY A 187 2.73 18.89 18.62
CA GLY A 187 4.20 19.00 18.72
C GLY A 187 4.95 19.52 17.49
N ARG A 188 4.33 20.34 16.62
CA ARG A 188 5.05 21.02 15.52
C ARG A 188 4.90 22.54 15.51
N ASP A 189 4.70 23.10 16.70
CA ASP A 189 4.88 24.52 16.98
C ASP A 189 6.20 24.68 17.74
N ASP A 190 7.33 24.43 17.08
CA ASP A 190 8.68 24.87 17.47
C ASP A 190 9.35 25.55 16.27
#